data_AF-A0A212KLY5-F1
#
_entry.id   AF-A0A212KLY5-F1
#
_cell.length_a   1.000
_cell.length_b   1.000
_cell.length_c   1.000
_cell.angle_alpha   90.00
_cell.angle_beta   90.00
_cell.angle_gamma   90.00
#
_symmetry.space_group_name_H-M   'P 1'
#
loop_
_entity.id
_entity.type
_entity.pdbx_description
1 polymer ?
#
loop_
_entity_poly.entity_id
_entity_poly.type
_entity_poly.pdbx_seq_one_letter_code
_entity_poly.pdbx_strand_id
1 'polypeptide(L)'
;MFRQISGHYTERHIGESGVAVTLHMHAHHGERELEAVTYDSLADEIRELEYRAARLLADAEQAKAQARKDIADARDHQDDPRFARLCLMDAAVERIRARRLGEHAAAVRRGIVSLRTKAYFAASDRPITLAAE
;
A
#
# COMPACT_ATOMS: atom_id res chain seq x y z
N MET A 1 13.47 -7.67 -21.15
CA MET A 1 14.33 -8.83 -20.85
C MET A 1 14.54 -8.85 -19.33
N PHE A 2 13.97 -9.82 -18.61
CA PHE A 2 14.10 -9.98 -17.16
C PHE A 2 15.53 -10.45 -16.82
N ARG A 3 16.16 -9.88 -15.79
CA ARG A 3 17.44 -10.41 -15.24
C ARG A 3 17.14 -11.40 -14.12
N GLN A 4 17.72 -12.60 -14.22
CA GLN A 4 17.63 -13.68 -13.24
C GLN A 4 18.32 -13.33 -11.91
N ILE A 5 17.69 -13.71 -10.81
CA ILE A 5 18.30 -13.74 -9.47
C ILE A 5 18.98 -15.11 -9.34
N SER A 6 20.30 -15.13 -9.23
CA SER A 6 21.06 -16.36 -8.98
C SER A 6 21.06 -16.67 -7.48
N GLY A 7 20.29 -17.67 -7.05
CA GLY A 7 20.50 -18.31 -5.74
C GLY A 7 21.52 -19.42 -5.87
N HIS A 8 22.54 -19.46 -5.00
CA HIS A 8 23.41 -20.63 -4.85
C HIS A 8 22.88 -21.48 -3.70
N TYR A 9 22.48 -22.71 -4.01
CA TYR A 9 22.14 -23.73 -3.02
C TYR A 9 23.36 -24.62 -2.80
N THR A 10 23.85 -24.68 -1.57
CA THR A 10 24.75 -25.74 -1.14
C THR A 10 24.10 -26.48 0.03
N GLU A 11 23.44 -27.59 -0.30
CA GLU A 11 23.01 -28.56 0.70
C GLU A 11 24.24 -29.26 1.28
N ARG A 12 24.40 -29.18 2.60
CA ARG A 12 25.15 -30.16 3.39
C ARG A 12 24.23 -30.66 4.49
N HIS A 13 23.66 -31.85 4.28
CA HIS A 13 22.97 -32.61 5.31
C HIS A 13 23.99 -33.26 6.25
N ILE A 14 23.88 -33.02 7.55
CA ILE A 14 24.30 -33.94 8.61
C ILE A 14 23.33 -33.82 9.80
N GLY A 15 22.68 -34.94 10.13
CA GLY A 15 22.50 -35.48 11.49
C GLY A 15 21.71 -34.69 12.54
N GLU A 16 20.58 -35.28 12.94
CA GLU A 16 20.01 -35.33 14.30
C GLU A 16 20.69 -34.46 15.38
N SER A 17 20.14 -33.28 15.67
CA SER A 17 20.14 -32.65 17.00
C SER A 17 19.46 -31.29 16.91
N GLY A 18 18.72 -30.92 17.95
CA GLY A 18 18.15 -29.58 18.08
C GLY A 18 19.22 -28.51 17.90
N VAL A 19 19.05 -27.66 16.90
CA VAL A 19 19.88 -26.48 16.69
C VAL A 19 18.93 -25.31 16.46
N ALA A 20 19.00 -24.34 17.39
CA ALA A 20 18.32 -23.08 17.26
C ALA A 20 18.74 -22.42 15.93
N VAL A 21 17.78 -22.25 15.03
CA VAL A 21 17.99 -21.49 13.80
C VAL A 21 17.97 -20.01 14.18
N THR A 22 19.13 -19.47 14.49
CA THR A 22 19.33 -18.02 14.49
C THR A 22 19.34 -17.58 13.03
N LEU A 23 18.22 -17.00 12.58
CA LEU A 23 18.18 -16.23 11.34
C LEU A 23 19.14 -15.05 11.50
N HIS A 24 20.36 -15.19 11.00
CA HIS A 24 21.21 -14.04 10.70
C HIS A 24 20.69 -13.42 9.41
N MET A 25 19.66 -12.58 9.52
CA MET A 25 19.44 -11.56 8.51
C MET A 25 20.66 -10.64 8.54
N HIS A 26 21.58 -10.83 7.60
CA HIS A 26 22.47 -9.76 7.22
C HIS A 26 21.59 -8.65 6.64
N ALA A 27 21.18 -7.73 7.50
CA ALA A 27 20.74 -6.43 7.09
C ALA A 27 21.87 -5.86 6.23
N HIS A 28 21.68 -5.86 4.92
CA HIS A 28 22.38 -4.96 4.04
C HIS A 28 21.94 -3.53 4.41
N HIS A 29 22.37 -3.06 5.57
CA HIS A 29 22.67 -1.66 5.80
C HIS A 29 23.90 -1.36 4.95
N GLY A 30 23.70 -1.31 3.64
CA GLY A 30 24.47 -0.36 2.85
C GLY A 30 24.13 0.99 3.46
N GLU A 31 25.17 1.65 3.97
CA GLU A 31 25.17 3.02 4.46
C GLU A 31 24.58 3.93 3.38
N ARG A 32 23.25 3.96 3.27
CA ARG A 32 22.57 5.13 2.78
C ARG A 32 22.86 6.14 3.86
N GLU A 33 23.75 7.07 3.52
CA GLU A 33 23.81 8.40 4.11
C GLU A 33 22.43 8.71 4.68
N LEU A 34 22.36 8.81 6.01
CA LEU A 34 21.18 9.34 6.69
C LEU A 34 21.08 10.80 6.26
N GLU A 35 20.65 11.04 5.02
CA GLU A 35 20.21 12.33 4.56
C GLU A 35 19.15 12.75 5.57
N ALA A 36 19.48 13.80 6.33
CA ALA A 36 18.57 14.37 7.29
C ALA A 36 17.30 14.73 6.53
N VAL A 37 16.25 13.91 6.71
CA VAL A 37 14.94 14.12 6.09
C VAL A 37 14.49 15.52 6.53
N THR A 38 14.55 16.48 5.60
CA THR A 38 14.15 17.85 5.87
C THR A 38 12.62 17.93 5.92
N TYR A 39 12.09 19.02 6.48
CA TYR A 39 10.63 19.21 6.53
C TYR A 39 10.02 19.29 5.14
N ASP A 40 10.76 19.86 4.19
CA ASP A 40 10.33 19.98 2.81
C ASP A 40 10.16 18.60 2.17
N SER A 41 11.04 17.64 2.47
CA SER A 41 10.90 16.27 1.97
C SER A 41 9.74 15.50 2.61
N LEU A 42 9.45 15.74 3.90
CA LEU A 42 8.24 15.17 4.55
C LEU A 42 6.94 15.76 3.98
N ALA A 43 6.92 17.05 3.68
CA ALA A 43 5.76 17.71 3.09
C ALA A 43 5.47 17.18 1.67
N ASP A 44 6.51 16.95 0.88
CA ASP A 44 6.39 16.36 -0.45
C ASP A 44 5.94 14.89 -0.39
N GLU A 45 6.48 14.08 0.53
CA GLU A 45 6.03 12.70 0.76
C GLU A 45 4.54 12.65 1.17
N ILE A 46 4.11 13.53 2.08
CA ILE A 46 2.70 13.64 2.47
C ILE A 46 1.84 13.96 1.24
N ARG A 47 2.25 14.93 0.40
CA ARG A 47 1.50 15.33 -0.79
C ARG A 47 1.40 14.17 -1.80
N GLU A 48 2.46 13.41 -2.01
CA GLU A 48 2.46 12.24 -2.88
C GLU A 48 1.48 11.16 -2.36
N LEU A 49 1.53 10.88 -1.05
CA LEU A 49 0.61 9.92 -0.43
C LEU A 49 -0.84 10.38 -0.49
N GLU A 50 -1.12 11.68 -0.36
CA GLU A 50 -2.47 12.24 -0.52
C GLU A 50 -2.98 12.03 -1.94
N TYR A 51 -2.16 12.32 -2.94
CA TYR A 51 -2.49 12.07 -4.33
C TYR A 51 -2.78 10.59 -4.58
N ARG A 52 -1.92 9.70 -4.05
CA ARG A 52 -2.12 8.25 -4.16
C ARG A 52 -3.42 7.79 -3.49
N ALA A 53 -3.73 8.31 -2.29
CA ALA A 53 -4.96 7.99 -1.58
C ALA A 53 -6.20 8.47 -2.35
N ALA A 54 -6.14 9.66 -2.96
CA ALA A 54 -7.22 10.18 -3.79
C ALA A 54 -7.44 9.32 -5.04
N ARG A 55 -6.36 8.90 -5.70
CA ARG A 55 -6.43 8.00 -6.87
C ARG A 55 -7.05 6.64 -6.52
N LEU A 56 -6.64 6.03 -5.41
CA LEU A 56 -7.21 4.77 -4.94
C LEU A 56 -8.72 4.88 -4.67
N LEU A 57 -9.19 6.02 -4.15
CA LEU A 57 -10.62 6.25 -3.94
C LEU A 57 -11.37 6.45 -5.27
N ALA A 58 -10.78 7.17 -6.22
CA ALA A 58 -11.35 7.32 -7.56
C ALA A 58 -11.49 5.96 -8.26
N ASP A 59 -10.45 5.12 -8.19
CA ASP A 59 -10.47 3.76 -8.74
C ASP A 59 -11.54 2.88 -8.03
N ALA A 60 -11.72 3.06 -6.71
CA ALA A 60 -12.76 2.37 -5.96
C ALA A 60 -14.18 2.78 -6.38
N GLU A 61 -14.41 4.07 -6.63
CA GLU A 61 -15.70 4.57 -7.15
C GLU A 61 -15.97 4.08 -8.57
N GLN A 62 -14.95 4.02 -9.43
CA GLN A 62 -15.07 3.44 -10.77
C GLN A 62 -15.45 1.95 -10.70
N ALA A 63 -14.80 1.16 -9.83
CA ALA A 63 -15.15 -0.24 -9.62
C ALA A 63 -16.59 -0.43 -9.10
N LYS A 64 -17.07 0.46 -8.20
CA LYS A 64 -18.49 0.46 -7.78
C LYS A 64 -19.43 0.76 -8.94
N ALA A 65 -19.08 1.72 -9.80
CA ALA A 65 -19.88 2.08 -10.97
C ALA A 65 -19.96 0.91 -11.96
N GLN A 66 -18.83 0.23 -12.22
CA GLN A 66 -18.79 -0.96 -13.06
C GLN A 66 -19.68 -2.07 -12.49
N ALA A 67 -19.56 -2.38 -11.20
CA ALA A 67 -20.41 -3.40 -10.57
C ALA A 67 -21.92 -3.06 -10.65
N ARG A 68 -22.29 -1.78 -10.59
CA ARG A 68 -23.69 -1.35 -10.78
C ARG A 68 -24.16 -1.59 -12.21
N LYS A 69 -23.30 -1.33 -13.18
CA LYS A 69 -23.57 -1.60 -14.59
C LYS A 69 -23.77 -3.10 -14.80
N ASP A 70 -22.86 -3.94 -14.31
CA ASP A 70 -22.97 -5.40 -14.48
C ASP A 70 -24.24 -5.96 -13.83
N ILE A 71 -24.67 -5.41 -12.68
CA ILE A 71 -25.97 -5.76 -12.07
C ILE A 71 -27.16 -5.33 -12.94
N ALA A 72 -27.07 -4.16 -13.59
CA ALA A 72 -28.11 -3.70 -14.51
C ALA A 72 -28.16 -4.60 -15.76
N ASP A 73 -26.99 -4.90 -16.35
CA ASP A 73 -26.87 -5.80 -17.51
C ASP A 73 -27.46 -7.18 -17.19
N ALA A 74 -27.22 -7.71 -15.99
CA ALA A 74 -27.83 -8.96 -15.53
C ALA A 74 -29.37 -8.91 -15.41
N ARG A 75 -29.93 -7.74 -15.06
CA ARG A 75 -31.38 -7.53 -14.97
C ARG A 75 -32.03 -7.39 -16.35
N ASP A 76 -31.31 -6.80 -17.30
CA ASP A 76 -31.80 -6.57 -18.65
C ASP A 76 -31.80 -7.88 -19.48
N HIS A 77 -30.93 -8.84 -19.13
CA HIS A 77 -30.78 -10.11 -19.84
C HIS A 77 -31.29 -11.31 -19.03
N GLN A 78 -32.47 -11.19 -18.42
CA GLN A 78 -33.08 -12.27 -17.64
C GLN A 78 -33.49 -13.50 -18.49
N ASP A 79 -33.62 -13.30 -19.80
CA ASP A 79 -33.90 -14.31 -20.81
C ASP A 79 -32.70 -15.22 -21.12
N ASP A 80 -31.47 -14.79 -20.81
CA ASP A 80 -30.26 -15.62 -20.82
C ASP A 80 -29.69 -15.80 -19.40
N PRO A 81 -30.09 -16.88 -18.69
CA PRO A 81 -29.62 -17.16 -17.34
C PRO A 81 -28.10 -17.36 -17.23
N ARG A 82 -27.43 -17.77 -18.31
CA ARG A 82 -25.97 -17.97 -18.30
C ARG A 82 -25.27 -16.61 -18.34
N PHE A 83 -25.72 -15.72 -19.21
CA PHE A 83 -25.20 -14.37 -19.30
C PHE A 83 -25.48 -13.58 -18.02
N ALA A 84 -26.73 -13.59 -17.52
CA ALA A 84 -27.08 -12.90 -16.28
C ALA A 84 -26.23 -13.38 -15.09
N ARG A 85 -25.97 -14.69 -15.00
CA ARG A 85 -25.09 -15.24 -13.96
C ARG A 85 -23.65 -14.74 -14.07
N LEU A 86 -23.11 -14.66 -15.28
CA LEU A 86 -21.76 -14.14 -15.53
C LEU A 86 -21.65 -12.68 -15.04
N CYS A 87 -22.58 -11.82 -15.45
CA CYS A 87 -22.61 -10.42 -15.03
C CYS A 87 -22.70 -10.26 -13.51
N LEU A 88 -23.49 -11.10 -12.82
CA LEU A 88 -23.55 -11.08 -11.35
C LEU A 88 -22.23 -11.52 -10.69
N MET A 89 -21.49 -12.44 -11.31
CA MET A 89 -20.16 -12.83 -10.82
C MET A 89 -19.15 -11.70 -11.00
N ASP A 90 -19.13 -11.05 -12.17
CA ASP A 90 -18.25 -9.90 -12.44
C ASP A 90 -18.55 -8.73 -11.50
N ALA A 91 -19.84 -8.43 -11.27
CA ALA A 91 -20.28 -7.45 -10.28
C ALA A 91 -19.76 -7.77 -8.88
N ALA A 92 -19.76 -9.04 -8.48
CA ALA A 92 -19.26 -9.46 -7.17
C ALA A 92 -17.74 -9.23 -7.04
N VAL A 93 -16.97 -9.55 -8.10
CA VAL A 93 -15.53 -9.30 -8.16
C VAL A 93 -15.23 -7.81 -8.04
N GLU A 94 -15.91 -6.96 -8.82
CA GLU A 94 -15.69 -5.52 -8.80
C GLU A 94 -16.09 -4.87 -7.47
N ARG A 95 -17.11 -5.39 -6.78
CA ARG A 95 -17.42 -4.96 -5.40
C ARG A 95 -16.32 -5.31 -4.40
N ILE A 96 -15.70 -6.49 -4.52
CA ILE A 96 -14.56 -6.87 -3.68
C ILE A 96 -13.36 -5.98 -3.98
N ARG A 97 -13.08 -5.72 -5.26
CA ARG A 97 -12.02 -4.81 -5.69
C ARG A 97 -12.22 -3.40 -5.13
N ALA A 98 -13.41 -2.82 -5.27
CA ALA A 98 -13.75 -1.52 -4.71
C ALA A 98 -13.53 -1.46 -3.20
N ARG A 99 -13.92 -2.51 -2.47
CA ARG A 99 -13.70 -2.61 -1.03
C ARG A 99 -12.20 -2.59 -0.68
N ARG A 100 -11.39 -3.43 -1.34
CA ARG A 100 -9.94 -3.50 -1.11
C ARG A 100 -9.25 -2.17 -1.43
N LEU A 101 -9.61 -1.52 -2.53
CA LEU A 101 -9.09 -0.20 -2.89
C LEU A 101 -9.44 0.85 -1.82
N GLY A 102 -10.67 0.82 -1.30
CA GLY A 102 -11.08 1.68 -0.19
C GLY A 102 -10.31 1.41 1.11
N GLU A 103 -10.10 0.14 1.46
CA GLU A 103 -9.28 -0.27 2.62
C GLU A 103 -7.82 0.18 2.48
N HIS A 104 -7.25 0.06 1.27
CA HIS A 104 -5.90 0.54 0.96
C HIS A 104 -5.82 2.07 1.06
N ALA A 105 -6.79 2.80 0.50
CA ALA A 105 -6.83 4.26 0.62
C ALA A 105 -6.93 4.70 2.08
N ALA A 106 -7.73 4.02 2.90
CA ALA A 106 -7.82 4.28 4.33
C ALA A 106 -6.50 3.99 5.07
N ALA A 107 -5.78 2.94 4.69
CA ALA A 107 -4.46 2.63 5.24
C ALA A 107 -3.44 3.73 4.91
N VAL A 108 -3.41 4.22 3.66
CA VAL A 108 -2.56 5.34 3.26
C VAL A 108 -2.90 6.61 4.06
N ARG A 109 -4.19 6.91 4.24
CA ARG A 109 -4.62 8.06 5.06
C ARG A 109 -4.17 7.95 6.52
N ARG A 110 -4.21 6.77 7.13
CA ARG A 110 -3.64 6.55 8.48
C ARG A 110 -2.13 6.79 8.52
N GLY A 111 -1.41 6.36 7.47
CA GLY A 111 0.02 6.66 7.30
C GLY A 111 0.31 8.16 7.23
N ILE A 112 -0.46 8.92 6.45
CA ILE A 112 -0.35 10.38 6.36
C ILE A 112 -0.56 11.06 7.72
N VAL A 113 -1.58 10.64 8.49
CA VAL A 113 -1.82 11.19 9.83
C VAL A 113 -0.63 10.95 10.76
N SER A 114 -0.03 9.76 10.69
CA SER A 114 1.19 9.45 11.46
C SER A 114 2.37 10.35 11.06
N LEU A 115 2.60 10.54 9.76
CA LEU A 115 3.66 11.43 9.25
C LEU A 115 3.44 12.89 9.66
N ARG A 116 2.22 13.40 9.55
CA ARG A 116 1.85 14.74 10.01
C ARG A 116 2.11 14.94 11.50
N THR A 117 1.78 13.92 12.31
CA THR A 117 2.02 13.95 13.75
C THR A 117 3.51 14.05 14.06
N LYS A 118 4.34 13.24 13.37
CA LYS A 118 5.81 13.31 13.51
C LYS A 118 6.37 14.68 13.08
N ALA A 119 5.90 15.22 11.95
CA ALA A 119 6.31 16.52 11.46
C ALA A 119 5.95 17.65 12.45
N TYR A 120 4.77 17.59 13.07
CA TYR A 120 4.36 18.54 14.10
C TYR A 120 5.31 18.52 15.31
N PHE A 121 5.59 17.35 15.87
CA PHE A 121 6.46 17.23 17.05
C PHE A 121 7.90 17.64 16.77
N ALA A 122 8.42 17.29 15.60
CA ALA A 122 9.74 17.73 15.21
C ALA A 122 9.80 19.28 15.15
N ALA A 123 8.74 19.94 14.68
CA ALA A 123 8.70 21.40 14.56
C ALA A 123 8.63 22.11 15.91
N SER A 124 7.96 21.50 16.90
CA SER A 124 7.86 22.03 18.27
C SER A 124 9.14 21.87 19.10
N ASP A 125 10.01 20.91 18.76
CA ASP A 125 11.30 20.71 19.44
C ASP A 125 12.38 21.72 19.01
N ARG A 126 12.05 22.69 18.13
CA ARG A 126 12.95 23.78 17.82
C ARG A 126 12.98 24.75 19.01
N PRO A 127 14.15 25.08 19.58
CA PRO A 127 14.23 26.13 20.58
C PRO A 127 13.68 27.41 19.94
N ILE A 128 12.73 28.04 20.63
CA ILE A 128 12.31 29.39 20.28
C ILE A 128 13.58 30.25 20.47
N THR A 129 14.30 30.54 19.39
CA THR A 129 15.29 31.61 19.39
C THR A 129 14.52 32.91 19.49
N LEU A 130 14.08 33.23 20.70
CA LEU A 130 13.78 34.59 21.11
C LEU A 130 15.09 35.35 20.90
N ALA A 131 15.18 36.07 19.79
CA ALA A 131 16.17 37.10 19.63
C ALA A 131 15.94 38.08 20.80
N ALA A 132 16.87 38.06 21.76
CA ALA A 132 16.92 39.06 22.81
C ALA A 132 17.33 40.38 22.15
N GLU A 133 16.36 41.28 21.98
CA GLU A 133 16.58 42.71 21.77
C GLU A 133 16.69 43.43 23.12
#